data_AF-A0A3G6T1N1-F1
#
_entry.id   AF-A0A3G6T1N1-F1
#
_cell.length_a   1.000
_cell.length_b   1.000
_cell.length_c   1.000
_cell.angle_alpha   90.00
_cell.angle_beta   90.00
_cell.angle_gamma   90.00
#
_symmetry.space_group_name_H-M   'P 1'
#
loop_
_entity.id
_entity.type
_entity.pdbx_description
1 polymer ?
#
loop_
_entity_poly.entity_id
_entity_poly.type
_entity_poly.pdbx_seq_one_letter_code
_entity_poly.pdbx_strand_id
1 'polypeptide(L)'
;MDRKLKLFLIKSFAVLAVIHLAYFIYGYIKFEGLKKINIYTEFYRFKFYDDVSISHFFISGLFLFFFIIFLLRNHSQKRNGLSKTLGIGFILLLVSFFSLTFFISYSFGLNAKLRTELPEKDLNKDKTLLNVLQPFLYNYTSYSSEKLFNPENVLYPKPYPVVEQKDTLYYDPGNKEYYSTESIYYSIDTLKMLSTDHKKISKKTKLVLDLLGLDDKELEKRIISKKEIADSTEIIFKGEEVHPQYDVKMCIFLENKFLFFPLHKIPEQKQQYQNAVKRYNLLYKYGQDSLLGSFQRLDVLLKKYNIESQIVPKDLTKDVFYYRDHKLEPLNGIRNTHERKELKDKFATLDRLFYKPNYLHPSIVGFFISAVLGVWFILFLLYLIWNFRNRKFPSDNFKGDEQM
;
A
#
# COMPACT_ATOMS: atom_id res chain seq x y z
N MET A 1 -28.43 10.43 33.23
CA MET A 1 -28.66 11.82 32.76
C MET A 1 -30.15 12.04 32.57
N ASP A 2 -30.62 13.25 32.85
CA ASP A 2 -32.00 13.67 32.60
C ASP A 2 -32.34 13.64 31.09
N ARG A 3 -33.61 13.38 30.73
CA ARG A 3 -34.13 13.33 29.36
C ARG A 3 -33.88 14.65 28.62
N LYS A 4 -34.01 15.80 29.29
CA LYS A 4 -33.74 17.12 28.71
C LYS A 4 -32.27 17.26 28.28
N LEU A 5 -31.33 16.85 29.13
CA LEU A 5 -29.90 16.86 28.83
C LEU A 5 -29.56 15.92 27.66
N LYS A 6 -30.12 14.70 27.65
CA LYS A 6 -29.92 13.77 26.53
C LYS A 6 -30.36 14.39 25.19
N LEU A 7 -31.55 15.00 25.16
CA LEU A 7 -32.10 15.62 23.96
C LEU A 7 -31.28 16.82 23.49
N PHE A 8 -30.78 17.64 24.42
CA PHE A 8 -29.84 18.73 24.12
C PHE A 8 -28.55 18.22 23.47
N LEU A 9 -27.94 17.15 24.01
CA LEU A 9 -26.74 16.58 23.43
C LEU A 9 -26.99 15.98 22.05
N ILE A 10 -28.10 15.25 21.86
CA ILE A 10 -28.48 14.72 20.55
C ILE A 10 -28.59 15.84 19.52
N LYS A 11 -29.27 16.94 19.87
CA LYS A 11 -29.37 18.12 18.98
C LYS A 11 -28.01 18.73 18.69
N SER A 12 -27.14 18.84 19.69
CA SER A 12 -25.79 19.38 19.53
C SER A 12 -24.94 18.54 18.58
N PHE A 13 -24.96 17.21 18.75
CA PHE A 13 -24.27 16.29 17.84
C PHE A 13 -24.89 16.27 16.44
N ALA A 14 -26.21 16.45 16.31
CA ALA A 14 -26.85 16.59 15.00
C ALA A 14 -26.38 17.85 14.27
N VAL A 15 -26.26 18.99 14.95
CA VAL A 15 -25.71 20.23 14.37
C VAL A 15 -24.26 20.00 13.92
N LEU A 16 -23.42 19.40 14.75
CA LEU A 16 -22.04 19.07 14.38
C LEU A 16 -22.02 18.13 13.16
N ALA A 17 -22.84 17.08 13.13
CA ALA A 17 -22.92 16.16 12.00
C ALA A 17 -23.29 16.87 10.70
N VAL A 18 -24.23 17.84 10.73
CA VAL A 18 -24.58 18.65 9.56
C VAL A 18 -23.41 19.51 9.08
N ILE A 19 -22.65 20.12 10.00
CA ILE A 19 -21.45 20.90 9.65
C ILE A 19 -20.40 19.99 9.00
N HIS A 20 -20.09 18.85 9.62
CA HIS A 20 -19.17 17.86 9.05
C HIS A 20 -19.62 17.39 7.65
N LEU A 21 -20.91 17.12 7.48
CA LEU A 21 -21.48 16.73 6.19
C LEU A 21 -21.35 17.84 5.14
N ALA A 22 -21.59 19.09 5.50
CA ALA A 22 -21.43 20.22 4.58
C ALA A 22 -19.99 20.34 4.07
N TYR A 23 -19.00 20.23 4.97
CA TYR A 23 -17.59 20.23 4.59
C TYR A 23 -17.21 19.01 3.76
N PHE A 24 -17.74 17.84 4.09
CA PHE A 24 -17.56 16.62 3.29
C PHE A 24 -18.09 16.80 1.86
N ILE A 25 -19.33 17.29 1.70
CA ILE A 25 -19.94 17.54 0.39
C ILE A 25 -19.13 18.59 -0.37
N TYR A 26 -18.71 19.67 0.30
CA TYR A 26 -17.88 20.70 -0.31
C TYR A 26 -16.57 20.12 -0.85
N GLY A 27 -15.87 19.29 -0.06
CA GLY A 27 -14.66 18.60 -0.51
C GLY A 27 -14.91 17.62 -1.65
N TYR A 28 -16.02 16.89 -1.61
CA TYR A 28 -16.41 15.96 -2.66
C TYR A 28 -16.63 16.67 -4.00
N ILE A 29 -17.27 17.85 -3.99
CA ILE A 29 -17.56 18.66 -5.19
C ILE A 29 -16.31 19.41 -5.68
N LYS A 30 -15.42 19.84 -4.76
CA LYS A 30 -14.20 20.59 -5.12
C LYS A 30 -13.07 19.76 -5.71
N PHE A 31 -13.20 18.43 -5.72
CA PHE A 31 -12.23 17.58 -6.39
C PHE A 31 -12.22 17.84 -7.91
N GLU A 32 -11.10 18.34 -8.43
CA GLU A 32 -10.98 18.75 -9.84
C GLU A 32 -10.65 17.60 -10.81
N GLY A 33 -10.71 16.35 -10.35
CA GLY A 33 -10.44 15.16 -11.15
C GLY A 33 -8.98 14.71 -11.17
N LEU A 34 -8.77 13.49 -11.68
CA LEU A 34 -7.46 12.83 -11.71
C LEU A 34 -6.37 13.62 -12.46
N LYS A 35 -6.76 14.35 -13.50
CA LYS A 35 -5.83 15.14 -14.32
C LYS A 35 -5.11 16.22 -13.51
N LYS A 36 -5.78 16.82 -12.52
CA LYS A 36 -5.24 17.91 -11.70
C LYS A 36 -4.37 17.44 -10.52
N ILE A 37 -4.35 16.14 -10.25
CA ILE A 37 -3.50 15.59 -9.18
C ILE A 37 -2.02 15.73 -9.56
N ASN A 38 -1.20 16.24 -8.65
CA ASN A 38 0.24 16.41 -8.82
C ASN A 38 0.92 16.42 -7.44
N ILE A 39 2.24 16.65 -7.42
CA ILE A 39 3.03 16.68 -6.17
C ILE A 39 2.54 17.68 -5.13
N TYR A 40 1.83 18.74 -5.55
CA TYR A 40 1.31 19.80 -4.69
C TYR A 40 -0.13 19.56 -4.22
N THR A 41 -0.80 18.48 -4.64
CA THR A 41 -2.20 18.22 -4.27
C THR A 41 -2.41 18.15 -2.75
N GLU A 42 -1.47 17.58 -2.00
CA GLU A 42 -1.55 17.58 -0.53
C GLU A 42 -1.28 18.95 0.08
N PHE A 43 -0.36 19.72 -0.51
CA PHE A 43 -0.09 21.09 -0.07
C PHE A 43 -1.35 21.97 -0.22
N TYR A 44 -2.02 21.93 -1.37
CA TYR A 44 -3.26 22.70 -1.57
C TYR A 44 -4.42 22.24 -0.68
N ARG A 45 -4.45 20.95 -0.33
CA ARG A 45 -5.39 20.44 0.67
C ARG A 45 -5.14 21.07 2.05
N PHE A 46 -3.88 21.22 2.46
CA PHE A 46 -3.55 21.86 3.73
C PHE A 46 -3.72 23.37 3.70
N LYS A 47 -3.42 24.02 2.56
CA LYS A 47 -3.69 25.45 2.37
C LYS A 47 -5.16 25.80 2.60
N PHE A 48 -6.09 24.94 2.19
CA PHE A 48 -7.51 25.12 2.48
C PHE A 48 -7.80 25.20 4.00
N TYR A 49 -7.05 24.46 4.82
CA TYR A 49 -7.22 24.54 6.28
C TYR A 49 -6.80 25.90 6.81
N ASP A 50 -5.71 26.46 6.28
CA ASP A 50 -5.25 27.81 6.64
C ASP A 50 -6.27 28.86 6.19
N ASP A 51 -6.78 28.75 4.97
CA ASP A 51 -7.78 29.69 4.41
C ASP A 51 -9.10 29.69 5.20
N VAL A 52 -9.49 28.55 5.78
CA VAL A 52 -10.73 28.40 6.56
C VAL A 52 -10.50 28.55 8.06
N SER A 53 -9.26 28.62 8.53
CA SER A 53 -8.90 28.65 9.96
C SER A 53 -9.61 29.74 10.76
N ILE A 54 -9.74 30.95 10.19
CA ILE A 54 -10.41 32.09 10.82
C ILE A 54 -11.91 31.80 10.96
N SER A 55 -12.57 31.37 9.87
CA SER A 55 -13.99 31.02 9.89
C SER A 55 -14.25 29.84 10.84
N HIS A 56 -13.33 28.88 10.89
CA HIS A 56 -13.37 27.75 11.80
C HIS A 56 -13.33 28.20 13.27
N PHE A 57 -12.44 29.12 13.62
CA PHE A 57 -12.35 29.67 14.97
C PHE A 57 -13.69 30.29 15.41
N PHE A 58 -14.32 31.09 14.55
CA PHE A 58 -15.62 31.70 14.88
C PHE A 58 -16.75 30.68 14.99
N ILE A 59 -16.89 29.74 14.03
CA ILE A 59 -17.96 28.74 14.04
C ILE A 59 -17.83 27.81 15.26
N SER A 60 -16.63 27.25 15.48
CA SER A 60 -16.36 26.35 16.62
C SER A 60 -16.45 27.09 17.94
N GLY A 61 -15.88 28.30 18.02
CA GLY A 61 -15.91 29.13 19.23
C GLY A 61 -17.33 29.50 19.64
N LEU A 62 -18.14 30.00 18.72
CA LEU A 62 -19.55 30.33 18.98
C LEU A 62 -20.35 29.10 19.38
N PHE A 63 -20.20 27.98 18.66
CA PHE A 63 -20.90 26.75 18.98
C PHE A 63 -20.56 26.26 20.39
N LEU A 64 -19.26 26.18 20.72
CA LEU A 64 -18.79 25.73 22.04
C LEU A 64 -19.22 26.69 23.15
N PHE A 65 -19.22 28.01 22.88
CA PHE A 65 -19.68 29.03 23.81
C PHE A 65 -21.18 28.87 24.15
N PHE A 66 -22.04 28.75 23.15
CA PHE A 66 -23.45 28.49 23.42
C PHE A 66 -23.65 27.13 24.09
N PHE A 67 -22.94 26.10 23.63
CA PHE A 67 -23.01 24.77 24.21
C PHE A 67 -22.70 24.79 25.71
N ILE A 68 -21.60 25.45 26.13
CA ILE A 68 -21.22 25.51 27.54
C ILE A 68 -22.24 26.33 28.35
N ILE A 69 -22.75 27.46 27.83
CA ILE A 69 -23.79 28.25 28.52
C ILE A 69 -25.04 27.40 28.78
N PHE A 70 -25.53 26.70 27.77
CA PHE A 70 -26.72 25.85 27.91
C PHE A 70 -26.48 24.69 28.87
N LEU A 71 -25.29 24.09 28.84
CA LEU A 71 -24.89 23.02 29.77
C LEU A 71 -24.84 23.53 31.21
N LEU A 72 -24.19 24.66 31.46
CA LEU A 72 -24.03 25.26 32.78
C LEU A 72 -25.37 25.72 33.38
N ARG A 73 -26.19 26.41 32.59
CA ARG A 73 -27.47 26.98 33.05
C ARG A 73 -28.48 25.90 33.43
N ASN A 74 -28.56 24.82 32.66
CA ASN A 74 -29.66 23.85 32.77
C ASN A 74 -29.27 22.54 33.47
N HIS A 75 -27.98 22.23 33.57
CA HIS A 75 -27.54 20.88 33.93
C HIS A 75 -26.42 20.82 34.98
N SER A 76 -26.02 21.95 35.59
CA SER A 76 -25.01 22.01 36.66
C SER A 76 -25.56 21.95 38.09
N GLN A 77 -26.87 21.88 38.31
CA GLN A 77 -27.47 22.22 39.62
C GLN A 77 -27.63 21.04 40.59
N LYS A 78 -27.20 19.82 40.24
CA LYS A 78 -27.35 18.63 41.09
C LYS A 78 -26.00 18.10 41.54
N ARG A 79 -25.94 17.59 42.79
CA ARG A 79 -24.77 16.90 43.35
C ARG A 79 -24.44 15.68 42.48
N ASN A 80 -23.64 15.90 41.45
CA ASN A 80 -23.25 14.88 40.50
C ASN A 80 -22.11 14.06 41.13
N GLY A 81 -22.34 12.75 41.33
CA GLY A 81 -21.29 11.83 41.74
C GLY A 81 -20.15 11.80 40.71
N LEU A 82 -18.96 11.37 41.12
CA LEU A 82 -17.73 11.35 40.29
C LEU A 82 -17.96 10.75 38.90
N SER A 83 -18.67 9.63 38.80
CA SER A 83 -19.02 8.99 37.53
C SER A 83 -19.79 9.92 36.56
N LYS A 84 -20.75 10.71 37.06
CA LYS A 84 -21.52 11.65 36.23
C LYS A 84 -20.67 12.83 35.78
N THR A 85 -19.78 13.31 36.64
CA THR A 85 -18.84 14.39 36.33
C THR A 85 -17.84 13.97 35.25
N LEU A 86 -17.27 12.77 35.36
CA LEU A 86 -16.38 12.20 34.34
C LEU A 86 -17.13 11.98 33.02
N GLY A 87 -18.38 11.49 33.05
CA GLY A 87 -19.20 11.35 31.85
C GLY A 87 -19.42 12.68 31.12
N ILE A 88 -19.66 13.78 31.84
CA ILE A 88 -19.77 15.12 31.24
C ILE A 88 -18.41 15.59 30.70
N GLY A 89 -17.31 15.32 31.41
CA GLY A 89 -15.96 15.59 30.92
C GLY A 89 -15.66 14.88 29.59
N PHE A 90 -16.05 13.62 29.45
CA PHE A 90 -15.92 12.87 28.21
C PHE A 90 -16.81 13.44 27.09
N ILE A 91 -18.04 13.85 27.39
CA ILE A 91 -18.92 14.51 26.41
C ILE A 91 -18.30 15.83 25.94
N LEU A 92 -17.74 16.63 26.85
CA LEU A 92 -17.03 17.86 26.51
C LEU A 92 -15.82 17.59 25.61
N LEU A 93 -15.10 16.49 25.85
CA LEU A 93 -13.97 16.09 25.00
C LEU A 93 -14.45 15.78 23.59
N LEU A 94 -15.50 14.97 23.45
CA LEU A 94 -16.08 14.63 22.15
C LEU A 94 -16.57 15.87 21.42
N VAL A 95 -17.35 16.72 22.09
CA VAL A 95 -17.89 17.94 21.50
C VAL A 95 -16.76 18.89 21.07
N SER A 96 -15.71 19.03 21.88
CA SER A 96 -14.52 19.83 21.53
C SER A 96 -13.82 19.25 20.30
N PHE A 97 -13.60 17.93 20.28
CA PHE A 97 -12.96 17.23 19.17
C PHE A 97 -13.75 17.40 17.87
N PHE A 98 -15.05 17.12 17.86
CA PHE A 98 -15.88 17.28 16.66
C PHE A 98 -15.97 18.74 16.21
N SER A 99 -16.12 19.68 17.14
CA SER A 99 -16.12 21.11 16.80
C SER A 99 -14.80 21.51 16.12
N LEU A 100 -13.66 21.00 16.60
CA LEU A 100 -12.35 21.36 16.07
C LEU A 100 -11.91 20.53 14.85
N THR A 101 -12.61 19.46 14.46
CA THR A 101 -12.19 18.56 13.38
C THR A 101 -13.02 18.66 12.11
N PHE A 102 -14.08 19.50 12.05
CA PHE A 102 -14.95 19.49 10.88
C PHE A 102 -14.24 19.81 9.56
N PHE A 103 -13.18 20.63 9.56
CA PHE A 103 -12.40 20.92 8.36
C PHE A 103 -11.72 19.67 7.78
N ILE A 104 -11.41 18.66 8.61
CA ILE A 104 -10.87 17.38 8.14
C ILE A 104 -11.88 16.65 7.24
N SER A 105 -13.18 16.91 7.42
CA SER A 105 -14.25 16.32 6.61
C SER A 105 -14.16 16.74 5.14
N TYR A 106 -13.63 17.92 4.85
CA TYR A 106 -13.28 18.33 3.49
C TYR A 106 -12.31 17.35 2.83
N SER A 107 -11.26 16.96 3.53
CA SER A 107 -10.27 16.00 3.04
C SER A 107 -10.84 14.59 2.91
N PHE A 108 -11.78 14.20 3.78
CA PHE A 108 -12.55 12.97 3.58
C PHE A 108 -13.41 13.04 2.31
N GLY A 109 -14.04 14.18 2.04
CA GLY A 109 -14.80 14.42 0.80
C GLY A 109 -13.94 14.28 -0.45
N LEU A 110 -12.78 14.95 -0.48
CA LEU A 110 -11.80 14.83 -1.57
C LEU A 110 -11.36 13.38 -1.80
N ASN A 111 -10.99 12.68 -0.73
CA ASN A 111 -10.57 11.28 -0.80
C ASN A 111 -11.70 10.34 -1.24
N ALA A 112 -12.93 10.59 -0.79
CA ALA A 112 -14.10 9.81 -1.19
C ALA A 112 -14.40 9.99 -2.69
N LYS A 113 -14.29 11.23 -3.20
CA LYS A 113 -14.44 11.49 -4.63
C LYS A 113 -13.34 10.83 -5.45
N LEU A 114 -12.08 10.95 -5.01
CA LEU A 114 -10.94 10.27 -5.63
C LEU A 114 -11.17 8.76 -5.77
N ARG A 115 -11.63 8.10 -4.70
CA ARG A 115 -11.90 6.65 -4.69
C ARG A 115 -13.11 6.26 -5.54
N THR A 116 -14.04 7.19 -5.77
CA THR A 116 -15.19 6.99 -6.66
C THR A 116 -14.75 7.07 -8.13
N GLU A 117 -13.93 8.06 -8.48
CA GLU A 117 -13.42 8.25 -9.85
C GLU A 117 -12.30 7.27 -10.22
N LEU A 118 -11.54 6.80 -9.23
CA LEU A 118 -10.49 5.82 -9.39
C LEU A 118 -10.61 4.75 -8.30
N PRO A 119 -11.44 3.72 -8.50
CA PRO A 119 -11.47 2.59 -7.58
C PRO A 119 -10.08 1.95 -7.45
N GLU A 120 -9.78 1.38 -6.27
CA GLU A 120 -8.48 0.72 -6.03
C GLU A 120 -8.17 -0.38 -7.06
N LYS A 121 -9.20 -1.11 -7.50
CA LYS A 121 -9.09 -2.12 -8.55
C LYS A 121 -8.55 -1.53 -9.87
N ASP A 122 -9.03 -0.35 -10.24
CA ASP A 122 -8.63 0.32 -11.48
C ASP A 122 -7.24 0.95 -11.35
N LEU A 123 -6.91 1.54 -10.19
CA LEU A 123 -5.54 1.98 -9.89
C LEU A 123 -4.55 0.80 -9.98
N ASN A 124 -4.89 -0.35 -9.41
CA ASN A 124 -4.05 -1.55 -9.46
C ASN A 124 -3.93 -2.13 -10.87
N LYS A 125 -5.00 -2.04 -11.68
CA LYS A 125 -4.95 -2.41 -13.10
C LYS A 125 -4.01 -1.49 -13.87
N ASP A 126 -4.07 -0.19 -13.64
CA ASP A 126 -3.19 0.81 -14.27
C ASP A 126 -1.72 0.57 -13.86
N LYS A 127 -1.45 0.37 -12.56
CA LYS A 127 -0.11 0.00 -12.05
C LYS A 127 0.40 -1.30 -12.65
N THR A 128 -0.45 -2.31 -12.79
CA THR A 128 -0.09 -3.60 -13.40
C THR A 128 0.31 -3.41 -14.86
N LEU A 129 -0.44 -2.61 -15.62
CA LEU A 129 -0.11 -2.30 -17.01
C LEU A 129 1.26 -1.61 -17.10
N LEU A 130 1.50 -0.60 -16.26
CA LEU A 130 2.79 0.09 -16.19
C LEU A 130 3.92 -0.85 -15.78
N ASN A 131 3.72 -1.71 -14.79
CA ASN A 131 4.73 -2.67 -14.35
C ASN A 131 5.05 -3.73 -15.42
N VAL A 132 4.06 -4.18 -16.19
CA VAL A 132 4.27 -5.09 -17.33
C VAL A 132 5.06 -4.38 -18.42
N LEU A 133 4.63 -3.18 -18.83
CA LEU A 133 5.23 -2.46 -19.95
C LEU A 133 6.51 -1.70 -19.61
N GLN A 134 6.85 -1.56 -18.33
CA GLN A 134 7.95 -0.76 -17.83
C GLN A 134 9.26 -0.86 -18.63
N PRO A 135 9.74 -2.06 -19.02
CA PRO A 135 11.00 -2.15 -19.76
C PRO A 135 10.95 -1.50 -21.14
N PHE A 136 9.76 -1.35 -21.74
CA PHE A 136 9.55 -0.65 -23.01
C PHE A 136 9.43 0.87 -22.87
N LEU A 137 9.45 1.40 -21.64
CA LEU A 137 9.24 2.83 -21.33
C LEU A 137 10.54 3.58 -21.02
N TYR A 138 11.71 3.00 -21.32
CA TYR A 138 13.00 3.66 -21.13
C TYR A 138 13.53 4.16 -22.48
N ASN A 139 13.68 5.47 -22.64
CA ASN A 139 14.14 6.10 -23.89
C ASN A 139 15.64 5.92 -24.16
N TYR A 140 16.41 5.54 -23.15
CA TYR A 140 17.86 5.41 -23.27
C TYR A 140 18.33 4.22 -22.44
N THR A 141 18.72 3.17 -23.14
CA THR A 141 19.41 2.04 -22.55
C THR A 141 20.72 1.91 -23.30
N SER A 142 21.86 2.13 -22.64
CA SER A 142 23.21 1.84 -23.17
C SER A 142 23.48 0.34 -23.39
N TYR A 143 22.41 -0.45 -23.38
CA TYR A 143 22.38 -1.88 -23.57
C TYR A 143 22.23 -2.15 -25.07
N SER A 144 22.80 -3.24 -25.58
CA SER A 144 22.50 -3.76 -26.92
C SER A 144 21.19 -4.54 -26.90
N SER A 145 20.51 -4.66 -28.04
CA SER A 145 19.32 -5.52 -28.19
C SER A 145 19.58 -6.95 -27.72
N GLU A 146 20.82 -7.41 -27.81
CA GLU A 146 21.30 -8.68 -27.29
C GLU A 146 21.08 -8.81 -25.77
N LYS A 147 21.39 -7.77 -24.99
CA LYS A 147 21.22 -7.78 -23.53
C LYS A 147 19.76 -7.60 -23.08
N LEU A 148 18.91 -7.07 -23.94
CA LEU A 148 17.51 -6.75 -23.61
C LEU A 148 16.54 -7.81 -24.13
N PHE A 149 16.81 -8.42 -25.28
CA PHE A 149 15.89 -9.32 -25.95
C PHE A 149 16.46 -10.71 -26.24
N ASN A 150 17.77 -10.98 -26.08
CA ASN A 150 18.31 -12.34 -26.28
C ASN A 150 18.09 -13.22 -25.04
N PRO A 151 17.20 -14.23 -25.07
CA PRO A 151 17.02 -15.13 -23.94
C PRO A 151 18.29 -15.93 -23.64
N GLU A 152 19.07 -16.33 -24.65
CA GLU A 152 20.24 -17.20 -24.46
C GLU A 152 21.39 -16.52 -23.70
N ASN A 153 21.66 -15.24 -23.94
CA ASN A 153 22.77 -14.52 -23.28
C ASN A 153 22.42 -13.94 -21.91
N VAL A 154 21.14 -13.93 -21.54
CA VAL A 154 20.65 -13.36 -20.27
C VAL A 154 20.25 -14.46 -19.29
N LEU A 155 19.90 -15.67 -19.76
CA LEU A 155 19.58 -16.82 -18.92
C LEU A 155 20.82 -17.51 -18.30
N TYR A 156 22.02 -17.24 -18.80
CA TYR A 156 23.25 -17.86 -18.31
C TYR A 156 24.30 -16.85 -17.84
N PRO A 157 24.16 -16.23 -16.66
CA PRO A 157 25.34 -15.77 -15.95
C PRO A 157 26.13 -17.02 -15.54
N LYS A 158 27.22 -17.34 -16.26
CA LYS A 158 28.23 -18.24 -15.72
C LYS A 158 28.70 -17.66 -14.38
N PRO A 159 28.81 -18.45 -13.29
CA PRO A 159 28.50 -19.88 -13.15
C PRO A 159 27.30 -20.11 -12.18
N TYR A 160 26.20 -20.70 -12.65
CA TYR A 160 25.22 -21.33 -11.74
C TYR A 160 24.96 -22.79 -12.13
N PRO A 161 24.87 -23.73 -11.16
CA PRO A 161 25.07 -25.14 -11.40
C PRO A 161 23.73 -25.89 -11.40
N VAL A 162 23.43 -26.58 -12.50
CA VAL A 162 22.35 -27.59 -12.60
C VAL A 162 23.00 -28.96 -12.72
N VAL A 163 22.37 -30.01 -12.19
CA VAL A 163 22.86 -31.40 -12.38
C VAL A 163 21.95 -32.12 -13.36
N GLU A 164 22.52 -32.54 -14.48
CA GLU A 164 21.89 -33.40 -15.48
C GLU A 164 21.98 -34.86 -15.01
N GLN A 165 20.84 -35.56 -15.02
CA GLN A 165 20.77 -36.99 -14.82
C GLN A 165 20.21 -37.63 -16.09
N LYS A 166 20.99 -38.53 -16.68
CA LYS A 166 20.60 -39.23 -17.91
C LYS A 166 20.14 -40.63 -17.56
N ASP A 167 18.86 -40.91 -17.77
CA ASP A 167 18.34 -42.27 -17.72
C ASP A 167 18.24 -42.81 -19.15
N THR A 168 18.74 -44.03 -19.32
CA THR A 168 18.77 -44.71 -20.61
C THR A 168 17.66 -45.74 -20.63
N LEU A 169 16.65 -45.51 -21.46
CA LEU A 169 15.53 -46.44 -21.61
C LEU A 169 15.84 -47.35 -22.80
N TYR A 170 16.07 -48.64 -22.52
CA TYR A 170 16.27 -49.65 -23.56
C TYR A 170 14.89 -50.19 -23.98
N TYR A 171 14.54 -50.02 -25.25
CA TYR A 171 13.25 -50.46 -25.77
C TYR A 171 13.16 -51.99 -25.90
N ASP A 172 14.30 -52.67 -25.99
CA ASP A 172 14.45 -54.13 -25.96
C ASP A 172 15.54 -54.53 -24.94
N PRO A 173 15.22 -55.30 -23.88
CA PRO A 173 16.20 -55.74 -22.89
C PRO A 173 17.35 -56.57 -23.46
N GLY A 174 17.16 -57.21 -24.63
CA GLY A 174 18.15 -58.07 -25.28
C GLY A 174 19.00 -57.38 -26.35
N ASN A 175 18.60 -56.18 -26.81
CA ASN A 175 19.30 -55.47 -27.87
C ASN A 175 19.58 -54.00 -27.49
N LYS A 176 20.84 -53.72 -27.15
CA LYS A 176 21.31 -52.40 -26.71
C LYS A 176 21.48 -51.38 -27.85
N GLU A 177 21.19 -51.75 -29.10
CA GLU A 177 21.32 -50.85 -30.25
C GLU A 177 20.18 -49.81 -30.33
N TYR A 178 19.04 -50.06 -29.69
CA TYR A 178 17.90 -49.15 -29.69
C TYR A 178 17.55 -48.69 -28.26
N TYR A 179 18.08 -47.52 -27.89
CA TYR A 179 17.77 -46.85 -26.63
C TYR A 179 17.35 -45.40 -26.88
N SER A 180 16.50 -44.88 -26.01
CA SER A 180 16.36 -43.43 -25.83
C SER A 180 17.11 -43.00 -24.59
N THR A 181 17.63 -41.78 -24.64
CA THR A 181 18.15 -41.11 -23.44
C THR A 181 17.16 -40.03 -23.06
N GLU A 182 16.59 -40.14 -21.88
CA GLU A 182 15.79 -39.09 -21.28
C GLU A 182 16.67 -38.38 -20.24
N SER A 183 16.84 -37.07 -20.42
CA SER A 183 17.65 -36.25 -19.52
C SER A 183 16.72 -35.50 -18.58
N ILE A 184 16.82 -35.83 -17.29
CA ILE A 184 16.10 -35.17 -16.21
C ILE A 184 17.06 -34.22 -15.52
N TYR A 185 16.66 -32.97 -15.32
CA TYR A 185 17.50 -31.95 -14.72
C TYR A 185 16.97 -31.59 -13.34
N TYR A 186 17.88 -31.32 -12.40
CA TYR A 186 17.52 -30.90 -11.05
C TYR A 186 18.18 -29.56 -10.70
N SER A 187 17.48 -28.71 -9.95
CA SER A 187 18.10 -27.53 -9.34
C SER A 187 19.18 -27.96 -8.35
N ILE A 188 20.21 -27.13 -8.16
CA ILE A 188 21.14 -27.27 -7.03
C ILE A 188 20.75 -26.26 -5.99
N ASP A 189 20.23 -26.76 -4.87
CA ASP A 189 19.86 -25.95 -3.72
C ASP A 189 20.86 -26.16 -2.57
N THR A 190 21.09 -25.09 -1.82
CA THR A 190 22.01 -25.08 -0.69
C THR A 190 21.25 -24.76 0.58
N LEU A 191 21.29 -25.68 1.53
CA LEU A 191 20.73 -25.51 2.87
C LEU A 191 21.87 -25.29 3.87
N LYS A 192 21.90 -24.13 4.50
CA LYS A 192 22.85 -23.80 5.56
C LYS A 192 22.13 -23.68 6.89
N MET A 193 22.57 -24.45 7.88
CA MET A 193 21.97 -24.50 9.21
C MET A 193 23.04 -24.65 10.29
N LEU A 194 22.70 -24.39 11.55
CA LEU A 194 23.62 -24.67 12.67
C LEU A 194 23.87 -26.18 12.79
N SER A 195 25.12 -26.59 13.01
CA SER A 195 25.52 -27.99 13.15
C SER A 195 24.84 -28.69 14.34
N THR A 196 24.48 -27.91 15.36
CA THR A 196 23.70 -28.36 16.52
C THR A 196 22.24 -28.64 16.17
N ASP A 197 21.66 -27.85 15.26
CA ASP A 197 20.31 -28.07 14.74
C ASP A 197 20.29 -29.23 13.75
N HIS A 198 21.33 -29.37 12.91
CA HIS A 198 21.53 -30.52 12.04
C HIS A 198 21.55 -31.85 12.83
N LYS A 199 22.25 -31.90 13.97
CA LYS A 199 22.31 -33.11 14.82
C LYS A 199 20.97 -33.44 15.50
N LYS A 200 20.02 -32.49 15.58
CA LYS A 200 18.68 -32.66 16.15
C LYS A 200 17.61 -33.03 15.11
N ILE A 201 17.99 -33.19 13.84
CA ILE A 201 17.08 -33.38 12.69
C ILE A 201 16.25 -34.67 12.76
N SER A 202 16.65 -35.70 13.50
CA SER A 202 15.97 -37.02 13.50
C SER A 202 14.53 -37.05 14.06
N LYS A 203 13.99 -35.93 14.58
CA LYS A 203 12.60 -35.88 15.10
C LYS A 203 11.74 -34.69 14.66
N LYS A 204 12.32 -33.64 14.06
CA LYS A 204 11.58 -32.43 13.61
C LYS A 204 11.40 -32.34 12.10
N THR A 205 11.92 -33.31 11.35
CA THR A 205 11.99 -33.36 9.88
C THR A 205 10.64 -33.17 9.19
N LYS A 206 9.56 -33.78 9.71
CA LYS A 206 8.23 -33.69 9.09
C LYS A 206 7.78 -32.26 8.74
N LEU A 207 8.01 -31.27 9.59
CA LEU A 207 7.47 -29.91 9.38
C LEU A 207 8.25 -29.06 8.36
N VAL A 208 9.56 -29.28 8.21
CA VAL A 208 10.38 -28.53 7.24
C VAL A 208 10.40 -29.25 5.89
N LEU A 209 10.32 -30.59 5.91
CA LEU A 209 10.19 -31.41 4.71
C LEU A 209 8.78 -31.37 4.12
N ASP A 210 7.71 -31.23 4.91
CA ASP A 210 6.36 -30.96 4.40
C ASP A 210 6.28 -29.58 3.70
N LEU A 211 7.15 -28.62 4.06
CA LEU A 211 7.25 -27.33 3.38
C LEU A 211 7.93 -27.42 2.01
N LEU A 212 8.73 -28.48 1.79
CA LEU A 212 9.50 -28.76 0.57
C LEU A 212 9.00 -30.01 -0.19
N GLY A 213 8.01 -30.74 0.35
CA GLY A 213 7.39 -31.92 -0.26
C GLY A 213 8.25 -33.19 -0.36
N LEU A 214 9.33 -33.35 0.41
CA LEU A 214 10.32 -34.43 0.24
C LEU A 214 10.35 -35.43 1.42
N ASP A 215 10.50 -36.74 1.15
CA ASP A 215 10.68 -37.79 2.19
C ASP A 215 12.12 -37.83 2.73
N ASP A 216 12.31 -38.23 3.99
CA ASP A 216 13.61 -38.33 4.68
C ASP A 216 14.59 -39.24 3.90
N LYS A 217 14.09 -40.36 3.38
CA LYS A 217 14.88 -41.32 2.58
C LYS A 217 15.19 -40.83 1.17
N GLU A 218 14.44 -39.86 0.68
CA GLU A 218 14.59 -39.30 -0.66
C GLU A 218 15.56 -38.13 -0.67
N LEU A 219 15.58 -37.32 0.40
CA LEU A 219 16.56 -36.27 0.61
C LEU A 219 17.99 -36.84 0.68
N GLU A 220 18.23 -37.92 1.43
CA GLU A 220 19.57 -38.54 1.52
C GLU A 220 20.12 -38.97 0.15
N LYS A 221 19.25 -39.47 -0.74
CA LYS A 221 19.63 -39.86 -2.12
C LYS A 221 19.93 -38.68 -3.03
N ARG A 222 19.45 -37.48 -2.66
CA ARG A 222 19.57 -36.24 -3.43
C ARG A 222 20.72 -35.35 -2.96
N ILE A 223 21.39 -35.65 -1.84
CA ILE A 223 22.54 -34.88 -1.37
C ILE A 223 23.73 -35.02 -2.33
N ILE A 224 24.24 -33.89 -2.81
CA ILE A 224 25.41 -33.79 -3.69
C ILE A 224 26.67 -33.64 -2.86
N SER A 225 26.63 -32.77 -1.84
CA SER A 225 27.75 -32.65 -0.89
C SER A 225 27.29 -32.09 0.44
N LYS A 226 28.08 -32.35 1.48
CA LYS A 226 27.87 -31.85 2.82
C LYS A 226 29.18 -31.35 3.38
N LYS A 227 29.18 -30.15 3.95
CA LYS A 227 30.37 -29.53 4.54
C LYS A 227 30.03 -28.89 5.87
N GLU A 228 30.83 -29.19 6.89
CA GLU A 228 30.78 -28.46 8.15
C GLU A 228 31.71 -27.23 8.04
N ILE A 229 31.13 -26.05 8.28
CA ILE A 229 31.81 -24.76 8.26
C ILE A 229 31.58 -24.11 9.63
N ALA A 230 32.59 -24.19 10.50
CA ALA A 230 32.52 -23.77 11.90
C ALA A 230 31.28 -24.37 12.60
N ASP A 231 30.41 -23.55 13.17
CA ASP A 231 29.20 -24.00 13.88
C ASP A 231 28.01 -24.28 12.93
N SER A 232 28.23 -24.26 11.61
CA SER A 232 27.19 -24.49 10.60
C SER A 232 27.48 -25.69 9.73
N THR A 233 26.43 -26.40 9.34
CA THR A 233 26.45 -27.45 8.33
C THR A 233 25.80 -26.91 7.06
N GLU A 234 26.52 -27.01 5.96
CA GLU A 234 26.04 -26.71 4.62
C GLU A 234 25.78 -28.02 3.88
N ILE A 235 24.58 -28.16 3.32
CA ILE A 235 24.15 -29.31 2.52
C ILE A 235 23.78 -28.78 1.14
N ILE A 236 24.47 -29.28 0.13
CA ILE A 236 24.15 -29.05 -1.29
C ILE A 236 23.41 -30.28 -1.78
N PHE A 237 22.22 -30.11 -2.36
CA PHE A 237 21.38 -31.22 -2.80
C PHE A 237 20.68 -30.93 -4.12
N LYS A 238 20.28 -32.01 -4.81
CA LYS A 238 19.38 -31.98 -5.97
C LYS A 238 17.99 -31.59 -5.46
N GLY A 239 17.54 -30.39 -5.81
CA GLY A 239 16.24 -29.86 -5.42
C GLY A 239 15.11 -30.47 -6.24
N GLU A 240 14.18 -29.63 -6.68
CA GLU A 240 13.05 -30.07 -7.51
C GLU A 240 13.53 -30.45 -8.93
N GLU A 241 12.80 -31.37 -9.55
CA GLU A 241 12.97 -31.67 -10.97
C GLU A 241 12.59 -30.40 -11.75
N VAL A 242 13.51 -29.93 -12.59
CA VAL A 242 13.32 -28.76 -13.41
C VAL A 242 13.29 -29.18 -14.87
N HIS A 243 12.51 -28.46 -15.66
CA HIS A 243 12.51 -28.59 -17.12
C HIS A 243 13.19 -27.35 -17.71
N PRO A 244 14.52 -27.36 -17.94
CA PRO A 244 15.27 -26.22 -18.45
C PRO A 244 14.73 -25.67 -19.76
N GLN A 245 14.03 -26.51 -20.52
CA GLN A 245 13.43 -26.15 -21.80
C GLN A 245 12.14 -25.33 -21.65
N TYR A 246 11.48 -25.28 -20.48
CA TYR A 246 10.17 -24.63 -20.32
C TYR A 246 10.12 -23.59 -19.18
N ASP A 247 10.72 -23.88 -18.02
CA ASP A 247 10.68 -22.98 -16.86
C ASP A 247 11.80 -21.94 -16.83
N VAL A 248 12.88 -22.16 -17.58
CA VAL A 248 14.02 -21.23 -17.70
C VAL A 248 13.78 -20.20 -18.81
N LYS A 249 12.62 -20.16 -19.48
CA LYS A 249 12.39 -19.28 -20.66
C LYS A 249 12.25 -17.79 -20.35
N MET A 250 12.29 -17.36 -19.09
CA MET A 250 12.09 -15.96 -18.72
C MET A 250 13.41 -15.23 -18.52
N CYS A 251 13.85 -14.51 -19.55
CA CYS A 251 15.02 -13.63 -19.53
C CYS A 251 14.99 -12.64 -18.33
N ILE A 252 16.15 -12.32 -17.71
CA ILE A 252 16.28 -11.34 -16.59
C ILE A 252 15.65 -9.98 -16.93
N PHE A 253 15.65 -9.57 -18.20
CA PHE A 253 14.93 -8.40 -18.67
C PHE A 253 13.41 -8.53 -18.49
N LEU A 254 12.86 -9.70 -18.80
CA LEU A 254 11.47 -10.01 -18.55
C LEU A 254 11.22 -10.05 -17.06
N GLU A 255 12.14 -10.56 -16.24
CA GLU A 255 12.02 -10.53 -14.79
C GLU A 255 12.05 -9.14 -14.17
N ASN A 256 12.63 -8.14 -14.86
CA ASN A 256 12.88 -6.77 -14.39
C ASN A 256 12.67 -6.59 -12.88
N LYS A 257 13.76 -6.62 -12.12
CA LYS A 257 13.76 -6.46 -10.65
C LYS A 257 13.13 -5.14 -10.18
N PHE A 258 12.98 -4.16 -11.06
CA PHE A 258 12.31 -2.91 -10.74
C PHE A 258 10.86 -2.98 -11.20
N LEU A 259 9.93 -2.71 -10.29
CA LEU A 259 8.55 -2.38 -10.61
C LEU A 259 8.42 -0.87 -10.83
N PHE A 260 7.44 -0.44 -11.63
CA PHE A 260 7.15 0.97 -11.83
C PHE A 260 6.51 1.53 -10.54
N PHE A 261 5.45 0.87 -10.06
CA PHE A 261 4.93 1.01 -8.71
C PHE A 261 4.38 -0.33 -8.19
N PRO A 262 4.78 -0.79 -7.00
CA PRO A 262 4.26 -2.03 -6.44
C PRO A 262 2.75 -1.91 -6.14
N LEU A 263 2.04 -3.02 -6.34
CA LEU A 263 0.69 -3.22 -5.86
C LEU A 263 0.70 -3.42 -4.34
N HIS A 264 -0.26 -2.84 -3.65
CA HIS A 264 -0.39 -2.99 -2.21
C HIS A 264 -0.77 -4.44 -1.86
N LYS A 265 -0.24 -4.97 -0.73
CA LYS A 265 -0.52 -6.32 -0.19
C LYS A 265 -0.05 -7.52 -1.04
N ILE A 266 0.65 -7.31 -2.14
CA ILE A 266 1.23 -8.41 -2.94
C ILE A 266 2.75 -8.35 -2.81
N PRO A 267 3.45 -9.45 -2.47
CA PRO A 267 4.91 -9.48 -2.41
C PRO A 267 5.53 -9.02 -3.75
N GLU A 268 6.57 -8.19 -3.68
CA GLU A 268 7.21 -7.63 -4.87
C GLU A 268 7.77 -8.72 -5.79
N GLN A 269 8.37 -9.78 -5.24
CA GLN A 269 8.91 -10.91 -6.02
C GLN A 269 7.80 -11.58 -6.85
N LYS A 270 6.62 -11.77 -6.24
CA LYS A 270 5.46 -12.36 -6.92
C LYS A 270 4.99 -11.48 -8.07
N GLN A 271 4.98 -10.16 -7.87
CA GLN A 271 4.59 -9.21 -8.93
C GLN A 271 5.61 -9.20 -10.06
N GLN A 272 6.91 -9.17 -9.75
CA GLN A 272 8.00 -9.20 -10.73
C GLN A 272 7.86 -10.42 -11.63
N TYR A 273 7.74 -11.61 -11.05
CA TYR A 273 7.55 -12.86 -11.79
C TYR A 273 6.29 -12.84 -12.66
N GLN A 274 5.13 -12.46 -12.11
CA GLN A 274 3.88 -12.42 -12.89
C GLN A 274 3.93 -11.42 -14.05
N ASN A 275 4.57 -10.26 -13.84
CA ASN A 275 4.72 -9.25 -14.89
C ASN A 275 5.68 -9.72 -15.97
N ALA A 276 6.72 -10.46 -15.58
CA ALA A 276 7.66 -11.10 -16.48
C ALA A 276 6.99 -12.14 -17.38
N VAL A 277 6.15 -13.01 -16.82
CA VAL A 277 5.41 -14.02 -17.58
C VAL A 277 4.49 -13.34 -18.59
N LYS A 278 3.82 -12.26 -18.18
CA LYS A 278 2.96 -11.47 -19.08
C LYS A 278 3.76 -10.84 -20.21
N ARG A 279 4.92 -10.22 -19.92
CA ARG A 279 5.82 -9.69 -20.95
C ARG A 279 6.28 -10.75 -21.93
N TYR A 280 6.73 -11.90 -21.42
CA TYR A 280 7.15 -13.04 -22.24
C TYR A 280 6.05 -13.42 -23.23
N ASN A 281 4.83 -13.59 -22.73
CA ASN A 281 3.71 -13.98 -23.58
C ASN A 281 3.40 -12.90 -24.64
N LEU A 282 3.43 -11.62 -24.29
CA LEU A 282 3.22 -10.52 -25.24
C LEU A 282 4.27 -10.48 -26.37
N LEU A 283 5.51 -10.90 -26.09
CA LEU A 283 6.63 -10.85 -27.04
C LEU A 283 6.78 -12.12 -27.88
N TYR A 284 6.49 -13.29 -27.30
CA TYR A 284 6.87 -14.57 -27.89
C TYR A 284 5.72 -15.56 -28.10
N LYS A 285 4.60 -15.41 -27.37
CA LYS A 285 3.49 -16.38 -27.42
C LYS A 285 2.25 -15.85 -28.13
N TYR A 286 1.90 -14.59 -27.88
CA TYR A 286 0.70 -13.96 -28.41
C TYR A 286 1.00 -13.25 -29.73
N GLY A 287 -0.04 -13.04 -30.54
CA GLY A 287 0.06 -12.24 -31.75
C GLY A 287 0.41 -10.78 -31.46
N GLN A 288 1.02 -10.10 -32.43
CA GLN A 288 1.49 -8.71 -32.30
C GLN A 288 0.39 -7.74 -31.84
N ASP A 289 -0.86 -7.99 -32.23
CA ASP A 289 -2.03 -7.21 -31.83
C ASP A 289 -2.24 -7.16 -30.30
N SER A 290 -1.73 -8.14 -29.55
CA SER A 290 -1.83 -8.16 -28.09
C SER A 290 -0.92 -7.12 -27.44
N LEU A 291 0.30 -6.95 -27.98
CA LEU A 291 1.22 -5.89 -27.53
C LEU A 291 0.72 -4.52 -27.99
N LEU A 292 0.20 -4.41 -29.22
CA LEU A 292 -0.46 -3.20 -29.72
C LEU A 292 -1.61 -2.76 -28.81
N GLY A 293 -2.51 -3.68 -28.45
CA GLY A 293 -3.60 -3.41 -27.51
C GLY A 293 -3.11 -2.97 -26.14
N SER A 294 -1.95 -3.44 -25.69
CA SER A 294 -1.33 -3.00 -24.44
C SER A 294 -0.77 -1.58 -24.54
N PHE A 295 -0.12 -1.22 -25.65
CA PHE A 295 0.33 0.16 -25.87
C PHE A 295 -0.81 1.14 -26.14
N GLN A 296 -1.91 0.72 -26.75
CA GLN A 296 -3.13 1.53 -26.84
C GLN A 296 -3.71 1.84 -25.46
N ARG A 297 -3.75 0.84 -24.56
CA ARG A 297 -4.16 1.06 -23.18
C ARG A 297 -3.20 2.00 -22.44
N LEU A 298 -1.90 1.92 -22.72
CA LEU A 298 -0.92 2.85 -22.17
C LEU A 298 -1.17 4.29 -22.64
N ASP A 299 -1.41 4.52 -23.93
CA ASP A 299 -1.73 5.85 -24.46
C ASP A 299 -2.99 6.44 -23.78
N VAL A 300 -4.04 5.62 -23.62
CA VAL A 300 -5.24 6.01 -22.86
C VAL A 300 -4.91 6.33 -21.39
N LEU A 301 -4.03 5.55 -20.76
CA LEU A 301 -3.57 5.78 -19.38
C LEU A 301 -2.84 7.12 -19.26
N LEU A 302 -1.89 7.42 -20.16
CA LEU A 302 -1.14 8.67 -20.14
C LEU A 302 -2.08 9.88 -20.29
N LYS A 303 -3.06 9.80 -21.21
CA LYS A 303 -4.12 10.81 -21.37
C LYS A 303 -5.04 10.94 -20.14
N LYS A 304 -5.40 9.81 -19.50
CA LYS A 304 -6.20 9.78 -18.27
C LYS A 304 -5.52 10.54 -17.14
N TYR A 305 -4.21 10.38 -16.99
CA TYR A 305 -3.42 11.03 -15.94
C TYR A 305 -2.79 12.38 -16.34
N ASN A 306 -3.06 12.85 -17.57
CA ASN A 306 -2.52 14.08 -18.12
C ASN A 306 -1.00 14.12 -18.19
N ILE A 307 -0.39 13.02 -18.65
CA ILE A 307 1.05 12.91 -18.88
C ILE A 307 1.34 13.21 -20.34
N GLU A 308 2.27 14.13 -20.59
CA GLU A 308 2.71 14.45 -21.94
C GLU A 308 3.44 13.25 -22.56
N SER A 309 3.07 12.92 -23.80
CA SER A 309 3.61 11.77 -24.51
C SER A 309 3.51 11.95 -26.02
N GLN A 310 4.51 11.44 -26.72
CA GLN A 310 4.57 11.32 -28.18
C GLN A 310 4.48 9.85 -28.63
N ILE A 311 4.07 8.95 -27.74
CA ILE A 311 3.97 7.52 -28.03
C ILE A 311 2.89 7.28 -29.08
N VAL A 312 3.28 6.63 -30.17
CA VAL A 312 2.36 6.12 -31.19
C VAL A 312 2.32 4.58 -31.04
N PRO A 313 1.22 3.98 -30.53
CA PRO A 313 1.20 2.56 -30.19
C PRO A 313 1.62 1.61 -31.31
N LYS A 314 1.18 1.86 -32.55
CA LYS A 314 1.53 1.04 -33.72
C LYS A 314 3.03 1.05 -34.02
N ASP A 315 3.63 2.23 -33.93
CA ASP A 315 5.04 2.45 -34.21
C ASP A 315 5.90 1.85 -33.11
N LEU A 316 5.51 2.05 -31.85
CA LEU A 316 6.18 1.43 -30.71
C LEU A 316 6.12 -0.10 -30.75
N THR A 317 5.00 -0.69 -31.16
CA THR A 317 4.89 -2.14 -31.38
C THR A 317 5.88 -2.62 -32.43
N LYS A 318 5.98 -1.93 -33.57
CA LYS A 318 6.93 -2.27 -34.63
C LYS A 318 8.37 -2.19 -34.13
N ASP A 319 8.72 -1.13 -33.41
CA ASP A 319 10.07 -0.95 -32.87
C ASP A 319 10.42 -2.10 -31.91
N VAL A 320 9.52 -2.47 -30.99
CA VAL A 320 9.77 -3.58 -30.05
C VAL A 320 9.97 -4.92 -30.76
N PHE A 321 9.16 -5.24 -31.77
CA PHE A 321 9.35 -6.48 -32.54
C PHE A 321 10.59 -6.45 -33.42
N TYR A 322 10.93 -5.29 -34.00
CA TYR A 322 12.17 -5.10 -34.72
C TYR A 322 13.38 -5.43 -33.84
N TYR A 323 13.47 -4.85 -32.64
CA TYR A 323 14.57 -5.11 -31.71
C TYR A 323 14.57 -6.51 -31.08
N ARG A 324 13.39 -7.16 -30.98
CA ARG A 324 13.29 -8.58 -30.59
C ARG A 324 13.98 -9.46 -31.64
N ASP A 325 13.74 -9.18 -32.91
CA ASP A 325 14.20 -10.01 -34.03
C ASP A 325 15.64 -9.66 -34.47
N HIS A 326 16.11 -8.44 -34.20
CA HIS A 326 17.43 -7.94 -34.58
C HIS A 326 18.32 -7.76 -33.35
N LYS A 327 19.08 -8.80 -33.01
CA LYS A 327 19.82 -8.92 -31.74
C LYS A 327 21.06 -8.03 -31.61
N LEU A 328 21.55 -7.35 -32.66
CA LEU A 328 22.80 -6.56 -32.61
C LEU A 328 22.59 -5.04 -32.74
N GLU A 329 21.36 -4.56 -32.80
CA GLU A 329 21.04 -3.16 -32.99
C GLU A 329 21.10 -2.35 -31.67
N PRO A 330 21.68 -1.14 -31.67
CA PRO A 330 21.59 -0.23 -30.53
C PRO A 330 20.14 0.21 -30.32
N LEU A 331 19.63 0.17 -29.09
CA LEU A 331 18.21 0.46 -28.77
C LEU A 331 17.84 1.94 -28.79
N ASN A 332 18.64 2.76 -29.46
CA ASN A 332 18.43 4.21 -29.54
C ASN A 332 17.26 4.60 -30.47
N GLY A 333 16.46 3.65 -30.96
CA GLY A 333 15.36 3.86 -31.89
C GLY A 333 13.96 3.51 -31.40
N ILE A 334 13.79 3.05 -30.14
CA ILE A 334 12.44 2.79 -29.60
C ILE A 334 11.73 4.14 -29.36
N ARG A 335 10.63 4.40 -30.10
CA ARG A 335 9.86 5.65 -30.00
C ARG A 335 8.89 5.64 -28.81
N ASN A 336 9.42 5.79 -27.61
CA ASN A 336 8.68 5.72 -26.33
C ASN A 336 8.65 7.04 -25.53
N THR A 337 8.84 8.18 -26.17
CA THR A 337 8.94 9.51 -25.51
C THR A 337 7.69 9.89 -24.70
N HIS A 338 7.88 10.10 -23.39
CA HIS A 338 6.87 10.60 -22.46
C HIS A 338 7.53 11.23 -21.22
N GLU A 339 6.77 12.06 -20.50
CA GLU A 339 7.20 12.70 -19.24
C GLU A 339 7.24 11.70 -18.07
N ARG A 340 8.31 10.91 -18.02
CA ARG A 340 8.48 9.81 -17.06
C ARG A 340 8.50 10.29 -15.60
N LYS A 341 9.13 11.43 -15.32
CA LYS A 341 9.19 11.99 -13.97
C LYS A 341 7.80 12.37 -13.50
N GLU A 342 7.03 13.05 -14.34
CA GLU A 342 5.66 13.43 -14.04
C GLU A 342 4.78 12.21 -13.77
N LEU A 343 4.86 11.17 -14.63
CA LEU A 343 4.14 9.91 -14.42
C LEU A 343 4.53 9.26 -13.08
N LYS A 344 5.82 9.25 -12.73
CA LYS A 344 6.28 8.68 -11.47
C LYS A 344 5.73 9.47 -10.27
N ASP A 345 5.87 10.78 -10.29
CA ASP A 345 5.43 11.68 -9.24
C ASP A 345 3.89 11.63 -9.06
N LYS A 346 3.16 11.48 -10.17
CA LYS A 346 1.70 11.28 -10.19
C LYS A 346 1.29 10.02 -9.43
N PHE A 347 1.87 8.87 -9.78
CA PHE A 347 1.53 7.59 -9.14
C PHE A 347 2.01 7.52 -7.69
N ALA A 348 3.14 8.16 -7.34
CA ALA A 348 3.57 8.31 -5.96
C ALA A 348 2.57 9.13 -5.12
N THR A 349 2.07 10.23 -5.68
CA THR A 349 1.04 11.06 -5.04
C THR A 349 -0.27 10.27 -4.87
N LEU A 350 -0.72 9.57 -5.92
CA LEU A 350 -1.91 8.72 -5.84
C LEU A 350 -1.76 7.64 -4.77
N ASP A 351 -0.63 6.93 -4.73
CA ASP A 351 -0.38 5.89 -3.73
C ASP A 351 -0.50 6.43 -2.30
N ARG A 352 0.10 7.60 -2.04
CA ARG A 352 -0.01 8.29 -0.75
C ARG A 352 -1.46 8.67 -0.43
N LEU A 353 -2.19 9.26 -1.37
CA LEU A 353 -3.59 9.63 -1.18
C LEU A 353 -4.51 8.41 -0.93
N PHE A 354 -4.20 7.25 -1.51
CA PHE A 354 -4.98 6.02 -1.32
C PHE A 354 -4.65 5.30 -0.02
N TYR A 355 -3.36 5.07 0.25
CA TYR A 355 -2.92 4.11 1.27
C TYR A 355 -2.34 4.78 2.52
N LYS A 356 -1.84 6.02 2.40
CA LYS A 356 -1.26 6.78 3.52
C LYS A 356 -1.76 8.24 3.53
N PRO A 357 -3.08 8.48 3.49
CA PRO A 357 -3.60 9.84 3.40
C PRO A 357 -3.28 10.62 4.68
N ASN A 358 -2.53 11.71 4.52
CA ASN A 358 -2.31 12.66 5.60
C ASN A 358 -3.50 13.62 5.69
N TYR A 359 -4.23 13.56 6.79
CA TYR A 359 -5.37 14.44 7.05
C TYR A 359 -4.99 15.73 7.77
N LEU A 360 -3.80 15.74 8.39
CA LEU A 360 -3.15 16.88 9.00
C LEU A 360 -1.69 16.87 8.55
N HIS A 361 -1.10 18.04 8.35
CA HIS A 361 0.31 18.12 8.05
C HIS A 361 1.12 17.62 9.27
N PRO A 362 2.17 16.79 9.11
CA PRO A 362 2.91 16.21 10.24
C PRO A 362 3.41 17.26 11.25
N SER A 363 3.81 18.45 10.77
CA SER A 363 4.27 19.53 11.65
C SER A 363 3.17 20.16 12.52
N ILE A 364 1.88 20.01 12.15
CA ILE A 364 0.76 20.63 12.88
C ILE A 364 0.01 19.65 13.79
N VAL A 365 0.25 18.35 13.67
CA VAL A 365 -0.46 17.32 14.46
C VAL A 365 -0.34 17.59 15.97
N GLY A 366 0.88 17.91 16.44
CA GLY A 366 1.11 18.20 17.86
C GLY A 366 0.37 19.45 18.33
N PHE A 367 0.43 20.55 17.57
CA PHE A 367 -0.30 21.78 17.87
C PHE A 367 -1.81 21.55 17.87
N PHE A 368 -2.32 20.78 16.92
CA PHE A 368 -3.74 20.45 16.82
C PHE A 368 -4.24 19.66 18.05
N ILE A 369 -3.53 18.60 18.44
CA ILE A 369 -3.91 17.79 19.61
C ILE A 369 -3.86 18.65 20.88
N SER A 370 -2.82 19.47 21.04
CA SER A 370 -2.70 20.40 22.17
C SER A 370 -3.85 21.41 22.22
N ALA A 371 -4.29 21.93 21.08
CA ALA A 371 -5.43 22.84 21.01
C ALA A 371 -6.74 22.15 21.43
N VAL A 372 -6.99 20.93 20.94
CA VAL A 372 -8.18 20.15 21.33
C VAL A 372 -8.19 19.87 22.83
N LEU A 373 -7.06 19.43 23.39
CA LEU A 373 -6.94 19.16 24.83
C LEU A 373 -7.04 20.44 25.66
N GLY A 374 -6.46 21.55 25.20
CA GLY A 374 -6.54 22.85 25.87
C GLY A 374 -7.97 23.38 25.94
N VAL A 375 -8.70 23.36 24.82
CA VAL A 375 -10.11 23.76 24.77
C VAL A 375 -10.96 22.86 25.66
N TRP A 376 -10.77 21.54 25.58
CA TRP A 376 -11.44 20.60 26.47
C TRP A 376 -11.19 20.90 27.95
N PHE A 377 -9.93 21.12 28.32
CA PHE A 377 -9.54 21.40 29.70
C PHE A 377 -10.18 22.70 30.21
N ILE A 378 -10.17 23.76 29.42
CA ILE A 378 -10.83 25.04 29.76
C ILE A 378 -12.33 24.83 29.96
N LEU A 379 -13.02 24.16 29.03
CA LEU A 379 -14.46 23.89 29.16
C LEU A 379 -14.79 23.02 30.36
N PHE A 380 -13.96 22.02 30.65
CA PHE A 380 -14.14 21.15 31.80
C PHE A 380 -13.91 21.89 33.12
N LEU A 381 -12.89 22.75 33.19
CA LEU A 381 -12.66 23.62 34.35
C LEU A 381 -13.83 24.57 34.60
N LEU A 382 -14.34 25.22 33.55
CA LEU A 382 -15.53 26.08 33.66
C LEU A 382 -16.73 25.32 34.22
N TYR A 383 -16.95 24.08 33.73
CA TYR A 383 -17.97 23.20 34.27
C TYR A 383 -17.75 22.86 35.75
N LEU A 384 -16.52 22.54 36.16
CA LEU A 384 -16.21 22.23 37.56
C LEU A 384 -16.40 23.44 38.49
N ILE A 385 -15.89 24.62 38.10
CA ILE A 385 -16.01 25.86 38.88
C ILE A 385 -17.49 26.22 39.09
N TRP A 386 -18.29 26.15 38.03
CA TRP A 386 -19.70 26.48 38.09
C TRP A 386 -20.51 25.47 38.91
N ASN A 387 -20.19 24.18 38.78
CA ASN A 387 -20.77 23.12 39.61
C ASN A 387 -20.36 23.25 41.10
N PHE A 388 -19.16 23.77 41.39
CA PHE A 388 -18.71 24.03 42.76
C PHE A 388 -19.41 25.27 43.36
N ARG A 389 -19.49 26.39 42.63
CA ARG A 389 -20.18 27.62 43.07
C ARG A 389 -21.66 27.43 43.36
N ASN A 390 -22.35 26.57 42.60
CA ASN A 390 -23.77 26.29 42.82
C ASN A 390 -24.03 25.27 43.95
N ARG A 391 -22.99 24.83 44.67
CA ARG A 391 -23.14 24.15 45.97
C ARG A 391 -23.52 25.21 47.01
N LYS A 392 -24.81 25.45 47.24
CA LYS A 392 -25.24 26.18 48.43
C LYS A 392 -24.72 25.42 49.67
N PHE A 393 -24.04 26.12 50.59
CA PHE A 393 -23.90 25.67 51.97
C PHE A 393 -25.31 25.40 52.51
N PRO A 394 -25.57 24.25 53.17
CA PRO A 394 -26.76 24.14 54.00
C PRO A 394 -26.58 25.15 55.14
N SER A 395 -27.36 26.22 55.11
CA SER A 395 -27.50 27.13 56.24
C SER A 395 -28.37 26.42 57.28
N ASP A 396 -27.78 25.54 58.08
CA ASP A 396 -28.43 25.02 59.27
C ASP A 396 -28.19 25.97 60.45
N ASN A 397 -29.22 26.80 60.65
CA ASN A 397 -29.70 27.35 61.91
C ASN A 397 -28.88 27.01 63.17
N PHE A 398 -27.97 27.91 63.56
CA PHE A 398 -27.71 28.14 64.98
C PHE A 398 -28.92 28.89 65.56
N LYS A 399 -29.90 28.15 66.08
CA LYS A 399 -30.74 28.67 67.16
C LYS A 399 -30.08 28.20 68.46
N GLY A 400 -29.43 29.13 69.13
CA GLY A 400 -29.11 28.97 70.54
C GLY A 400 -30.42 29.04 71.32
N ASP A 401 -30.65 28.04 72.16
CA ASP A 401 -31.58 28.15 73.28
C ASP A 401 -30.72 28.42 74.51
N GLU A 402 -30.58 29.71 74.82
CA GLU A 402 -30.42 30.21 76.18
C GLU A 402 -31.83 30.41 76.77
N GLN A 403 -32.02 29.91 78.00
CA GLN A 403 -33.08 30.25 78.96
C GLN A 403 -34.51 29.68 78.71
N MET A 404 -34.80 28.55 79.39
CA MET A 404 -35.64 28.54 80.60
C MET A 404 -35.38 27.28 81.43
#